data_AF-A0A8T3Z9I7-F1
#
_entry.id   AF-A0A8T3Z9I7-F1
#
_cell.length_a   1.000
_cell.length_b   1.000
_cell.length_c   1.000
_cell.angle_alpha   90.00
_cell.angle_beta   90.00
_cell.angle_gamma   90.00
#
_symmetry.space_group_name_H-M   'P 1'
#
loop_
_entity.id
_entity.type
_entity.pdbx_description
1 polymer ?
#
loop_
_entity_poly.entity_id
_entity_poly.type
_entity_poly.pdbx_seq_one_letter_code
_entity_poly.pdbx_strand_id
1 'polypeptide(L)'
;MKIELYVEGTETIRTSYPSPGSGVSLMGKSSFDTRGRGIKRAIIDTISYTQDCEEAIKIVEEFTLTHGLKMKVYDISGLLTKRRARAKGIKSVPAVVIGEYKIEGVPTLEELEDILAKA
;
A
#
# COMPACT_ATOMS: atom_id res chain seq x y z
N MET A 1 7.73 0.20 15.69
CA MET A 1 8.43 0.39 14.39
C MET A 1 7.41 0.58 13.27
N LYS A 2 7.77 1.23 12.16
CA LYS A 2 6.85 1.53 11.04
C LYS A 2 7.51 1.08 9.74
N ILE A 3 6.78 0.35 8.90
CA ILE A 3 7.25 -0.04 7.57
C ILE A 3 6.47 0.77 6.55
N GLU A 4 7.19 1.43 5.65
CA GLU A 4 6.61 2.20 4.55
C GLU A 4 6.93 1.49 3.23
N LEU A 5 5.89 1.11 2.49
CA LEU A 5 6.02 0.48 1.19
C LEU A 5 5.62 1.50 0.11
N TYR A 6 6.47 1.68 -0.88
CA TYR A 6 6.27 2.57 -2.02
C TYR A 6 6.06 1.71 -3.26
N VAL A 7 4.89 1.87 -3.89
CA VAL A 7 4.45 1.12 -5.07
C VAL A 7 3.95 2.09 -6.12
N GLU A 8 3.98 1.67 -7.38
CA GLU A 8 3.36 2.40 -8.49
C GLU A 8 2.16 1.60 -8.98
N GLY A 9 0.97 2.15 -8.76
CA GLY A 9 -0.25 1.60 -9.34
C GLY A 9 -0.31 1.94 -10.83
N THR A 10 -0.66 0.96 -11.65
CA THR A 10 -0.78 1.16 -13.11
C THR A 10 -2.14 1.70 -13.49
N GLU A 11 -3.22 1.34 -12.79
CA GLU A 11 -4.56 1.86 -13.05
C GLU A 11 -5.43 1.87 -11.78
N THR A 12 -6.18 2.96 -11.58
CA THR A 12 -7.33 3.01 -10.67
C THR A 12 -8.60 2.70 -11.45
N ILE A 13 -9.17 1.51 -11.29
CA ILE A 13 -10.53 1.26 -11.79
C ILE A 13 -11.49 1.81 -10.74
N ARG A 14 -12.07 2.98 -11.00
CA ARG A 14 -13.18 3.53 -10.21
C ARG A 14 -14.42 2.70 -10.46
N THR A 15 -14.69 1.71 -9.63
CA THR A 15 -15.97 1.01 -9.68
C THR A 15 -16.92 1.63 -8.66
N SER A 16 -18.01 2.22 -9.16
CA SER A 16 -19.11 2.72 -8.32
C SER A 16 -20.17 1.63 -8.20
N TYR A 17 -20.24 0.95 -7.05
CA TYR A 17 -21.34 0.02 -6.78
C TYR A 17 -22.44 0.73 -5.97
N PRO A 18 -23.73 0.62 -6.37
CA PRO A 18 -24.83 0.96 -5.49
C PRO A 18 -24.90 -0.11 -4.40
N SER A 19 -24.72 0.23 -3.12
CA SER A 19 -24.71 -0.76 -2.04
C SER A 19 -26.03 -1.56 -1.96
N PRO A 20 -25.98 -2.91 -1.99
CA PRO A 20 -27.08 -3.72 -1.47
C PRO A 20 -26.52 -4.74 -0.47
N GLY A 21 -26.62 -4.44 0.83
CA GLY A 21 -26.82 -5.44 1.90
C GLY A 21 -26.04 -6.77 1.95
N SER A 22 -24.90 -6.94 1.29
CA SER A 22 -24.20 -8.22 1.23
C SER A 22 -22.78 -8.08 1.75
N GLY A 23 -22.51 -8.75 2.87
CA GLY A 23 -21.21 -8.77 3.52
C GLY A 23 -20.13 -9.30 2.59
N VAL A 24 -19.16 -8.45 2.30
CA VAL A 24 -17.83 -8.87 1.86
C VAL A 24 -16.84 -8.01 2.63
N SER A 25 -16.08 -8.64 3.52
CA SER A 25 -14.98 -8.00 4.25
C SER A 25 -13.83 -7.82 3.26
N LEU A 26 -13.64 -6.61 2.73
CA LEU A 26 -12.50 -6.26 1.89
C LEU A 26 -11.76 -5.09 2.52
N MET A 27 -10.46 -5.27 2.68
CA MET A 27 -9.53 -4.40 3.38
C MET A 27 -9.21 -3.17 2.53
N GLY A 28 -10.19 -2.31 2.32
CA GLY A 28 -10.05 -1.03 1.62
C GLY A 28 -10.45 0.13 2.51
N LYS A 29 -9.69 1.24 2.47
CA LYS A 29 -10.05 2.48 3.17
C LYS A 29 -11.32 3.07 2.56
N SER A 30 -12.46 2.77 3.15
CA SER A 30 -13.73 3.37 2.77
C SER A 30 -13.75 4.85 3.17
N SER A 31 -13.99 5.74 2.22
CA SER A 31 -14.36 7.14 2.47
C SER A 31 -15.84 7.30 2.15
N PHE A 32 -16.65 7.63 3.15
CA PHE A 32 -18.10 7.84 3.01
C PHE A 32 -18.38 9.32 2.78
N ASP A 33 -18.82 9.70 1.59
CA ASP A 33 -19.37 11.04 1.34
C ASP A 33 -20.83 11.08 1.82
N THR A 34 -21.18 12.05 2.67
CA THR A 34 -22.48 12.14 3.36
C THR A 34 -23.35 13.29 2.86
N ARG A 35 -23.08 13.87 1.69
CA ARG A 35 -23.90 14.96 1.14
C ARG A 35 -24.86 14.49 0.06
N GLY A 36 -26.05 14.10 0.49
CA GLY A 36 -27.24 14.03 -0.38
C GLY A 36 -28.01 12.72 -0.27
N ARG A 37 -29.34 12.82 -0.18
CA ARG A 37 -30.24 11.68 -0.27
C ARG A 37 -30.03 10.97 -1.63
N GLY A 38 -29.50 9.76 -1.62
CA GLY A 38 -29.37 8.95 -2.83
C GLY A 38 -28.20 7.98 -2.71
N ILE A 39 -28.51 6.69 -2.69
CA ILE A 39 -27.63 5.53 -2.96
C ILE A 39 -26.19 5.72 -2.48
N LYS A 40 -25.86 5.12 -1.32
CA LYS A 40 -24.47 4.97 -0.88
C LYS A 40 -23.70 4.26 -1.99
N ARG A 41 -22.83 4.99 -2.70
CA ARG A 41 -21.92 4.42 -3.68
C ARG A 41 -20.62 4.16 -2.94
N ALA A 42 -20.29 2.89 -2.72
CA ALA A 42 -18.93 2.54 -2.37
C ALA A 42 -18.10 2.76 -3.65
N ILE A 43 -17.21 3.75 -3.61
CA ILE A 43 -16.15 3.87 -4.61
C ILE A 43 -15.09 2.88 -4.15
N ILE A 44 -15.02 1.75 -4.83
CA ILE A 44 -13.92 0.80 -4.65
C ILE A 44 -12.87 1.22 -5.67
N ASP A 45 -11.83 1.89 -5.18
CA ASP A 45 -10.63 2.15 -5.97
C ASP A 45 -9.84 0.84 -6.01
N THR A 46 -10.04 0.04 -7.06
CA THR A 46 -9.19 -1.12 -7.34
C THR A 46 -7.93 -0.59 -8.00
N ILE A 47 -6.81 -0.60 -7.27
CA ILE A 47 -5.49 -0.25 -7.81
C ILE A 47 -4.88 -1.55 -8.34
N SER A 48 -4.63 -1.61 -9.65
CA SER A 48 -3.79 -2.66 -10.23
C SER A 48 -2.33 -2.30 -10.04
N TYR A 49 -1.53 -3.27 -9.63
CA TYR A 49 -0.08 -3.12 -9.45
C TYR A 49 0.66 -4.02 -10.44
N THR A 50 1.93 -3.73 -10.67
CA THR A 50 2.81 -4.69 -11.35
C THR A 50 2.98 -5.95 -10.50
N GLN A 51 3.28 -7.10 -11.11
CA GLN A 51 3.46 -8.38 -10.39
C GLN A 51 4.48 -8.23 -9.25
N ASP A 52 5.61 -7.56 -9.51
CA ASP A 52 6.65 -7.26 -8.52
C ASP A 52 6.10 -6.50 -7.30
N CYS A 53 5.20 -5.53 -7.53
CA CYS A 53 4.59 -4.76 -6.44
C CYS A 53 3.60 -5.61 -5.63
N GLU A 54 2.83 -6.49 -6.27
CA GLU A 54 1.91 -7.39 -5.57
C GLU A 54 2.66 -8.40 -4.68
N GLU A 55 3.76 -8.95 -5.19
CA GLU A 55 4.65 -9.82 -4.43
C GLU A 55 5.25 -9.10 -3.23
N ALA A 56 5.77 -7.88 -3.44
CA ALA A 56 6.31 -7.05 -2.37
C ALA A 56 5.26 -6.74 -1.29
N ILE A 57 4.02 -6.44 -1.67
CA ILE A 57 2.93 -6.20 -0.70
C ILE A 57 2.69 -7.44 0.15
N LYS A 58 2.54 -8.62 -0.47
CA LYS A 58 2.26 -9.88 0.26
C LYS A 58 3.36 -10.21 1.25
N ILE A 59 4.62 -10.14 0.83
CA ILE A 59 5.78 -10.44 1.69
C ILE A 59 5.82 -9.47 2.88
N VAL A 60 5.65 -8.17 2.64
CA VAL A 60 5.67 -7.17 3.71
C VAL A 60 4.45 -7.31 4.63
N GLU A 61 3.29 -7.66 4.10
CA GLU A 61 2.07 -7.89 4.88
C GLU A 61 2.26 -9.09 5.83
N GLU A 62 2.69 -10.25 5.31
CA GLU A 62 3.01 -11.44 6.11
C GLU A 62 4.05 -11.13 7.20
N PHE A 63 5.10 -10.40 6.85
CA PHE A 63 6.11 -9.95 7.79
C PHE A 63 5.53 -9.05 8.88
N THR A 64 4.70 -8.08 8.51
CA THR A 64 4.10 -7.15 9.48
C THR A 64 3.10 -7.81 10.41
N LEU A 65 2.35 -8.81 9.92
CA LEU A 65 1.45 -9.62 10.74
C LEU A 65 2.23 -10.46 11.76
N THR A 66 3.32 -11.09 11.31
CA THR A 66 4.18 -11.93 12.16
C THR A 66 4.82 -11.11 13.29
N HIS A 67 5.28 -9.89 12.99
CA HIS A 67 5.97 -9.02 13.96
C HIS A 67 5.07 -7.97 14.63
N GLY A 68 3.77 -7.94 14.32
CA GLY A 68 2.84 -6.94 14.86
C GLY A 68 3.16 -5.49 14.49
N LEU A 69 3.77 -5.27 13.33
CA LEU A 69 4.22 -3.95 12.86
C LEU A 69 3.14 -3.21 12.07
N LYS A 70 3.22 -1.87 12.07
CA LYS A 70 2.32 -1.04 11.26
C LYS A 70 2.90 -0.82 9.87
N MET A 71 2.21 -1.32 8.85
CA MET A 71 2.51 -1.06 7.45
C MET A 71 1.78 0.20 6.94
N LYS A 72 2.47 0.99 6.10
CA LYS A 72 1.86 2.07 5.30
C LYS A 72 2.25 1.92 3.85
N VAL A 73 1.26 1.76 2.99
CA VAL A 73 1.45 1.72 1.54
C VAL A 73 1.27 3.12 0.96
N TYR A 74 2.21 3.55 0.13
CA TYR A 74 2.24 4.82 -0.59
C TYR A 74 2.29 4.57 -2.08
N ASP A 75 1.25 5.01 -2.79
CA ASP A 75 1.24 5.02 -4.24
C ASP A 75 1.99 6.24 -4.77
N ILE A 76 3.07 6.02 -5.53
CA ILE A 76 3.90 7.09 -6.11
C ILE A 76 3.28 7.79 -7.33
N SER A 77 2.10 7.35 -7.77
CA SER A 77 1.29 8.04 -8.80
C SER A 77 0.94 9.48 -8.38
N GLY A 78 0.84 9.73 -7.07
CA GLY A 78 0.60 11.07 -6.52
C GLY A 78 1.83 11.98 -6.55
N LEU A 79 1.65 13.27 -6.86
CA LEU A 79 2.75 14.25 -6.86
C LEU A 79 3.42 14.40 -5.47
N LEU A 80 2.63 14.35 -4.40
CA LEU A 80 3.12 14.48 -3.02
C LEU A 80 3.89 13.24 -2.57
N THR A 81 3.39 12.06 -2.90
CA THR A 81 4.04 10.78 -2.59
C THR A 81 5.33 10.62 -3.38
N LYS A 82 5.35 11.03 -4.66
CA LYS A 82 6.57 11.09 -5.48
C LYS A 82 7.64 12.01 -4.89
N ARG A 83 7.26 13.20 -4.39
CA ARG A 83 8.20 14.10 -3.70
C ARG A 83 8.75 13.45 -2.42
N ARG A 84 7.89 12.77 -1.64
CA ARG A 84 8.32 12.07 -0.43
C ARG A 84 9.27 10.90 -0.73
N ALA A 85 8.97 10.11 -1.76
CA ALA A 85 9.83 9.03 -2.23
C ALA A 85 11.22 9.56 -2.62
N ARG A 86 11.27 10.67 -3.38
CA ARG A 86 12.53 11.35 -3.72
C ARG A 86 13.28 11.87 -2.50
N ALA A 87 12.59 12.43 -1.51
CA ALA A 87 13.22 12.89 -0.27
C ALA A 87 13.85 11.75 0.54
N LYS A 88 13.32 10.52 0.39
CA LYS A 88 13.90 9.29 0.95
C LYS A 88 14.93 8.63 0.02
N GLY A 89 15.25 9.27 -1.10
CA GLY A 89 16.19 8.78 -2.09
C GLY A 89 15.74 7.50 -2.81
N ILE A 90 14.43 7.20 -2.84
CA ILE A 90 13.89 6.05 -3.56
C ILE A 90 13.95 6.36 -5.06
N LYS A 91 14.68 5.53 -5.81
CA LYS A 91 14.85 5.69 -7.27
C LYS A 91 13.96 4.77 -8.07
N SER A 92 13.71 3.58 -7.55
CA SER A 92 12.95 2.50 -8.19
C SER A 92 11.83 2.02 -7.29
N VAL A 93 10.78 1.45 -7.90
CA VAL A 93 9.65 0.82 -7.22
C VAL A 93 9.49 -0.62 -7.75
N PRO A 94 8.97 -1.56 -6.95
CA PRO A 94 8.55 -1.42 -5.54
C PRO A 94 9.74 -1.10 -4.61
N ALA A 95 9.50 -0.42 -3.50
CA ALA A 95 10.54 -0.13 -2.51
C ALA A 95 9.99 -0.13 -1.09
N VAL A 96 10.72 -0.75 -0.17
CA VAL A 96 10.39 -0.81 1.26
C VAL A 96 11.33 0.10 2.03
N VAL A 97 10.79 0.85 2.99
CA VAL A 97 11.56 1.67 3.92
C VAL A 97 11.19 1.28 5.34
N ILE A 98 12.21 0.94 6.13
CA ILE A 98 12.09 0.58 7.53
C ILE A 98 13.06 1.47 8.32
N GLY A 99 12.53 2.47 9.00
CA GLY A 99 13.37 3.46 9.70
C GLY A 99 14.26 4.23 8.72
N GLU A 100 15.58 4.09 8.88
CA GLU A 100 16.60 4.69 8.01
C GLU A 100 17.03 3.77 6.85
N TYR A 101 16.66 2.48 6.92
CA TYR A 101 17.01 1.49 5.92
C TYR A 101 15.96 1.44 4.81
N LYS A 102 16.41 1.11 3.59
CA LYS A 102 15.54 0.94 2.44
C LYS A 102 15.99 -0.23 1.57
N ILE A 103 15.01 -0.88 0.95
CA ILE A 103 15.18 -1.92 -0.06
C ILE A 103 14.48 -1.41 -1.33
N GLU A 104 15.17 -1.41 -2.46
CA GLU A 104 14.61 -1.10 -3.77
C GLU A 104 14.49 -2.41 -4.56
N GLY A 105 13.31 -2.73 -5.07
CA GLY A 105 12.97 -4.03 -5.67
C GLY A 105 12.00 -4.84 -4.82
N VAL A 106 11.73 -6.07 -5.25
CA VAL A 106 10.91 -7.04 -4.49
C VAL A 106 11.71 -7.46 -3.26
N PRO A 107 11.25 -7.13 -2.03
CA PRO A 107 11.96 -7.48 -0.82
C PRO A 107 11.86 -8.99 -0.56
N THR A 108 12.92 -9.59 -0.05
CA THR A 108 12.86 -10.94 0.52
C THR A 108 12.61 -10.89 2.03
N LEU A 109 12.07 -11.97 2.60
CA LEU A 109 11.87 -12.07 4.05
C LEU A 109 13.18 -11.93 4.82
N GLU A 110 14.26 -12.55 4.31
CA GLU A 110 15.60 -12.47 4.90
C GLU A 110 16.09 -11.02 4.98
N GLU A 111 15.94 -10.23 3.91
CA GLU A 111 16.32 -8.81 3.92
C GLU A 111 15.51 -7.98 4.92
N LEU A 112 14.22 -8.27 5.07
CA LEU A 112 13.35 -7.59 6.04
C LEU A 112 13.74 -7.92 7.48
N GLU A 113 14.07 -9.19 7.76
CA GLU A 113 14.59 -9.64 9.05
C GLU A 113 15.95 -9.01 9.37
N ASP A 114 16.85 -8.97 8.39
CA ASP A 114 18.19 -8.41 8.53
C ASP A 114 18.15 -6.92 8.90
N ILE A 115 17.20 -6.18 8.30
CA ILE A 115 16.98 -4.77 8.62
C ILE A 115 16.33 -4.62 9.99
N LEU A 116 15.36 -5.48 10.34
CA LEU A 116 14.72 -5.45 11.64
C LEU A 116 15.70 -5.73 12.77
N ALA A 117 16.69 -6.61 12.57
CA ALA A 117 17.74 -6.89 13.53
C ALA A 117 18.73 -5.72 13.71
N LYS A 118 18.86 -4.84 12.70
CA LYS A 118 19.77 -3.67 12.69
C LYS A 118 19.10 -2.36 13.10
N ALA A 119 17.78 -2.36 13.28
CA ALA A 119 16.96 -1.17 13.54
C ALA A 119 16.46 -1.11 14.99
#